data_AF-A0A5K1AWQ8-F1
#
_entry.id   AF-A0A5K1AWQ8-F1
#
_cell.length_a   1.000
_cell.length_b   1.000
_cell.length_c   1.000
_cell.angle_alpha   90.00
_cell.angle_beta   90.00
_cell.angle_gamma   90.00
#
_symmetry.space_group_name_H-M   'P 1'
#
loop_
_entity.id
_entity.type
_entity.pdbx_description
1 polymer ?
#
loop_
_entity_poly.entity_id
_entity_poly.type
_entity_poly.pdbx_seq_one_letter_code
_entity_poly.pdbx_strand_id
1 'polypeptide(L)'
;YNQTGPSLWTFVLSAPNTNAWVGMGFSKTRRMGGASAIIGWPAASGGGVIKQYMLSGYSTDKVLPDQGSLSLANSTIVSKSSRLYLAFQLKVDTPLSGIIYAVGPDGAIPSSNSLLQEHVAYTSASLDYTT
;
A
#
# COMPACT_ATOMS: atom_id res chain seq x y z
N TYR A 1 -4.09 9.67 -8.51
CA TYR A 1 -5.34 9.26 -7.85
C TYR A 1 -6.49 9.95 -8.58
N ASN A 2 -7.72 9.48 -8.41
CA ASN A 2 -8.91 10.15 -8.94
C ASN A 2 -10.14 9.74 -8.11
N GLN A 3 -11.11 10.64 -7.94
CA GLN A 3 -12.43 10.29 -7.42
C GLN A 3 -13.28 9.70 -8.56
N THR A 4 -13.49 8.39 -8.55
CA THR A 4 -14.18 7.65 -9.62
C THR A 4 -15.68 7.47 -9.36
N GLY A 5 -16.19 8.05 -8.28
CA GLY A 5 -17.59 8.06 -7.89
C GLY A 5 -17.78 8.76 -6.53
N PRO A 6 -19.02 8.98 -6.07
CA PRO A 6 -19.28 9.57 -4.76
C PRO A 6 -18.55 8.79 -3.66
N SER A 7 -17.67 9.48 -2.94
CA SER A 7 -16.84 8.91 -1.87
C SER A 7 -16.03 7.67 -2.30
N LEU A 8 -15.70 7.51 -3.59
CA LEU A 8 -14.92 6.39 -4.11
C LEU A 8 -13.63 6.91 -4.77
N TRP A 9 -12.51 6.67 -4.10
CA TRP A 9 -11.19 7.18 -4.50
C TRP A 9 -10.31 6.08 -5.02
N THR A 10 -9.84 6.20 -6.26
CA THR A 10 -8.93 5.26 -6.92
C THR A 10 -7.48 5.75 -6.82
N PHE A 11 -6.61 4.88 -6.34
CA PHE A 11 -5.18 5.08 -6.23
C PHE A 11 -4.43 4.08 -7.10
N VAL A 12 -3.37 4.53 -7.74
CA VAL A 12 -2.44 3.68 -8.50
C VAL A 12 -1.03 4.04 -8.08
N LEU A 13 -0.29 3.04 -7.61
CA LEU A 13 1.12 3.12 -7.27
C LEU A 13 1.90 2.25 -8.23
N SER A 14 3.02 2.77 -8.74
CA SER A 14 3.93 2.00 -9.59
C SER A 14 5.32 1.92 -8.96
N ALA A 15 5.94 0.75 -9.03
CA ALA A 15 7.29 0.50 -8.57
C ALA A 15 8.10 -0.24 -9.64
N PRO A 16 9.43 0.01 -9.76
CA PRO A 16 10.27 -0.66 -10.75
C PRO A 16 10.58 -2.11 -10.39
N ASN A 17 10.55 -2.48 -9.10
CA ASN A 17 10.81 -3.86 -8.70
C ASN A 17 9.53 -4.70 -8.77
N THR A 18 9.53 -5.72 -9.63
CA THR A 18 8.41 -6.67 -9.79
C THR A 18 8.48 -7.88 -8.88
N ASN A 19 9.53 -8.02 -8.07
CA ASN A 19 9.80 -9.13 -7.17
C ASN A 19 10.00 -8.65 -5.72
N ALA A 20 9.23 -7.64 -5.32
CA ALA A 20 9.20 -7.11 -3.97
C ALA A 20 7.76 -6.77 -3.57
N TRP A 21 7.54 -6.53 -2.27
CA TRP A 21 6.32 -5.89 -1.82
C TRP A 21 6.38 -4.37 -2.06
N VAL A 22 5.23 -3.76 -2.31
CA VAL A 22 5.06 -2.31 -2.46
C VAL A 22 3.85 -1.85 -1.64
N GLY A 23 3.95 -0.68 -1.01
CA GLY A 23 2.91 -0.18 -0.12
C GLY A 23 2.61 1.30 -0.30
N MET A 24 1.33 1.63 -0.10
CA MET A 24 0.84 3.00 0.10
C MET A 24 0.12 3.08 1.44
N GLY A 25 0.56 3.98 2.32
CA GLY A 25 -0.06 4.24 3.63
C GLY A 25 -0.67 5.63 3.72
N PHE A 26 -1.76 5.75 4.48
CA PHE A 26 -2.45 6.97 4.80
C PHE A 26 -2.16 7.33 6.25
N SER A 27 -1.61 8.53 6.48
CA SER A 27 -1.06 8.93 7.76
C SER A 27 -1.34 10.40 8.05
N LYS A 28 -1.88 10.69 9.24
CA LYS A 28 -2.06 12.07 9.73
C LYS A 28 -0.72 12.80 9.90
N THR A 29 0.34 12.07 10.23
CA THR A 29 1.66 12.63 10.55
C THR A 29 2.68 12.45 9.42
N ARG A 30 2.29 11.80 8.30
CA ARG A 30 3.20 11.38 7.22
C ARG A 30 4.34 10.47 7.71
N ARG A 31 4.13 9.77 8.83
CA ARG A 31 5.04 8.76 9.39
C ARG A 31 4.36 7.40 9.39
N MET A 32 5.20 6.36 9.44
CA MET A 32 4.77 4.96 9.51
C MET A 32 3.91 4.69 10.75
N GLY A 33 4.40 5.03 11.94
CA GLY A 33 3.69 4.81 13.20
C GLY A 33 2.31 5.47 13.23
N GLY A 34 1.26 4.66 13.38
CA GLY A 34 -0.15 5.06 13.41
C GLY A 34 -0.82 5.16 12.04
N ALA A 35 -0.15 4.79 10.95
CA ALA A 35 -0.74 4.78 9.62
C ALA A 35 -1.53 3.50 9.33
N SER A 36 -2.52 3.60 8.44
CA SER A 36 -3.13 2.41 7.79
C SER A 36 -2.66 2.34 6.34
N ALA A 37 -2.31 1.16 5.85
CA ALA A 37 -1.70 0.99 4.54
C ALA A 37 -2.32 -0.13 3.73
N ILE A 38 -2.28 0.02 2.40
CA ILE A 38 -2.52 -1.04 1.44
C ILE A 38 -1.17 -1.47 0.89
N ILE A 39 -0.84 -2.74 1.06
CA ILE A 39 0.44 -3.31 0.66
C ILE A 39 0.17 -4.54 -0.19
N GLY A 40 0.91 -4.68 -1.29
CA GLY A 40 0.78 -5.83 -2.16
C GLY A 40 2.08 -6.30 -2.78
N TRP A 41 2.08 -7.55 -3.23
CA TRP A 41 3.22 -8.23 -3.82
C TRP A 41 2.74 -9.27 -4.85
N PRO A 42 3.57 -9.63 -5.83
CA PRO A 42 3.27 -10.74 -6.74
C PRO A 42 3.19 -12.08 -5.99
N ALA A 43 2.33 -12.99 -6.47
CA ALA A 43 2.24 -14.36 -5.99
C ALA A 43 2.74 -15.33 -7.07
N ALA A 44 3.35 -16.44 -6.65
CA ALA A 44 3.88 -17.46 -7.58
C ALA A 44 2.80 -18.07 -8.50
N SER A 45 1.53 -18.06 -8.10
CA SER A 45 0.40 -18.62 -8.85
C SER A 45 -0.13 -17.73 -10.00
N GLY A 46 0.53 -16.62 -10.33
CA GLY A 46 0.14 -15.74 -11.44
C GLY A 46 -0.88 -14.66 -11.07
N GLY A 47 -1.23 -14.53 -9.79
CA GLY A 47 -1.91 -13.37 -9.22
C GLY A 47 -0.97 -12.53 -8.35
N GLY A 48 -1.53 -11.66 -7.52
CA GLY A 48 -0.77 -11.05 -6.43
C GLY A 48 -1.61 -10.94 -5.17
N VAL A 49 -0.94 -10.79 -4.05
CA VAL A 49 -1.57 -10.62 -2.74
C VAL A 49 -1.63 -9.14 -2.44
N ILE A 50 -2.78 -8.69 -1.96
CA ILE A 50 -2.98 -7.32 -1.48
C ILE A 50 -3.65 -7.43 -0.13
N LYS A 51 -3.09 -6.74 0.85
CA LYS A 51 -3.59 -6.72 2.22
C LYS A 51 -3.57 -5.30 2.77
N GLN A 52 -4.50 -5.07 3.69
CA GLN A 52 -4.44 -3.90 4.54
C GLN A 52 -3.51 -4.17 5.73
N TYR A 53 -2.80 -3.15 6.19
CA TYR A 53 -1.95 -3.20 7.37
C TYR A 53 -2.23 -2.03 8.31
N MET A 54 -2.15 -2.31 9.61
CA MET A 54 -1.96 -1.29 10.64
C MET A 54 -0.47 -1.18 10.96
N LEU A 55 0.09 0.02 10.79
CA LEU A 55 1.51 0.30 11.03
C LEU A 55 1.67 0.93 12.42
N SER A 56 1.51 0.13 13.48
CA SER A 56 1.48 0.59 14.88
C SER A 56 2.84 1.02 15.44
N GLY A 57 3.92 0.82 14.69
CA GLY A 57 5.30 1.09 15.09
C GLY A 57 6.26 0.82 13.95
N TYR A 58 7.56 0.75 14.27
CA TYR A 58 8.63 0.59 13.27
C TYR A 58 9.21 -0.84 13.21
N SER A 59 8.93 -1.67 14.21
CA SER A 59 9.37 -3.07 14.24
C SER A 59 8.35 -3.98 13.55
N THR A 60 8.82 -5.11 13.02
CA THR A 60 8.00 -6.06 12.25
C THR A 60 6.77 -6.56 13.02
N ASP A 61 6.87 -6.75 14.33
CA ASP A 61 5.74 -7.16 15.20
C ASP A 61 4.67 -6.07 15.37
N LYS A 62 4.97 -4.83 14.96
CA LYS A 62 4.03 -3.70 14.95
C LYS A 62 3.49 -3.39 13.56
N VAL A 63 3.83 -4.19 12.56
CA VAL A 63 3.31 -4.12 11.20
C VAL A 63 2.29 -5.23 11.04
N LEU A 64 1.03 -4.92 11.34
CA LEU A 64 -0.01 -5.93 11.57
C LEU A 64 -0.81 -6.16 10.28
N PRO A 65 -0.70 -7.35 9.64
CA PRO A 65 -1.48 -7.68 8.46
C PRO A 65 -2.96 -7.82 8.80
N ASP A 66 -3.82 -7.58 7.80
CA ASP A 66 -5.28 -7.68 7.87
C ASP A 66 -5.93 -6.77 8.93
N GLN A 67 -5.20 -5.73 9.34
CA GLN A 67 -5.65 -4.68 10.26
C GLN A 67 -5.57 -3.31 9.59
N GLY A 68 -6.21 -2.31 10.17
CA GLY A 68 -6.24 -0.94 9.63
C GLY A 68 -7.64 -0.35 9.66
N SER A 69 -7.77 0.89 9.17
CA SER A 69 -9.02 1.65 9.18
C SER A 69 -9.54 2.07 7.80
N LEU A 70 -8.84 1.69 6.73
CA LEU A 70 -9.22 1.97 5.34
C LEU A 70 -10.39 1.09 4.92
N SER A 71 -11.43 1.71 4.37
CA SER A 71 -12.55 1.01 3.75
C SER A 71 -12.18 0.64 2.30
N LEU A 72 -11.57 -0.53 2.12
CA LEU A 72 -11.14 -1.03 0.81
C LEU A 72 -12.34 -1.55 0.01
N ALA A 73 -12.56 -1.03 -1.20
CA ALA A 73 -13.64 -1.45 -2.08
C ALA A 73 -13.19 -2.46 -3.14
N ASN A 74 -12.16 -2.11 -3.92
CA ASN A 74 -11.56 -2.97 -4.93
C ASN A 74 -10.04 -2.85 -4.87
N SER A 75 -9.33 -3.89 -5.28
CA SER A 75 -7.88 -3.84 -5.39
C SER A 75 -7.36 -4.83 -6.44
N THR A 76 -6.25 -4.49 -7.07
CA THR A 76 -5.54 -5.34 -8.02
C THR A 76 -4.06 -4.98 -8.03
N ILE A 77 -3.23 -5.98 -8.31
CA ILE A 77 -1.81 -5.81 -8.45
C ILE A 77 -1.36 -6.60 -9.67
N VAL A 78 -0.63 -5.93 -10.55
CA VAL A 78 -0.20 -6.52 -11.83
C VAL A 78 1.25 -6.15 -12.10
N SER A 79 2.00 -7.12 -12.63
CA SER A 79 3.32 -6.87 -13.20
C SER A 79 3.17 -6.65 -14.70
N LYS A 80 3.59 -5.49 -15.20
CA LYS A 80 3.54 -5.14 -16.62
C LYS A 80 4.75 -4.31 -17.01
N SER A 81 5.42 -4.68 -18.10
CA SER A 81 6.56 -3.92 -18.66
C SER A 81 7.65 -3.63 -17.61
N SER A 82 8.04 -4.65 -16.84
CA SER A 82 9.04 -4.57 -15.77
C SER A 82 8.69 -3.55 -14.66
N ARG A 83 7.39 -3.36 -14.40
CA ARG A 83 6.88 -2.54 -13.31
C ARG A 83 5.73 -3.24 -12.61
N LEU A 84 5.68 -3.08 -11.30
CA LEU A 84 4.57 -3.50 -10.47
C LEU A 84 3.60 -2.34 -10.33
N TYR A 85 2.31 -2.58 -10.59
CA TYR A 85 1.24 -1.62 -10.41
C TYR A 85 0.29 -2.12 -9.33
N LEU A 86 0.24 -1.42 -8.20
CA LEU A 86 -0.76 -1.64 -7.15
C LEU A 86 -1.87 -0.61 -7.34
N ALA A 87 -3.07 -1.06 -7.66
CA ALA A 87 -4.25 -0.23 -7.79
C ALA A 87 -5.30 -0.63 -6.77
N PHE A 88 -5.94 0.35 -6.14
CA PHE A 88 -6.99 0.10 -5.16
C PHE A 88 -7.96 1.26 -5.04
N GLN A 89 -9.12 0.97 -4.48
CA GLN A 89 -10.18 1.92 -4.24
C GLN A 89 -10.53 2.02 -2.76
N LEU A 90 -10.64 3.24 -2.25
CA LEU A 90 -11.12 3.51 -0.91
C LEU A 90 -12.52 4.12 -0.95
N LYS A 91 -13.41 3.62 -0.10
CA LYS A 91 -14.75 4.18 0.11
C LYS A 91 -14.73 5.15 1.30
N VAL A 92 -14.52 6.42 1.02
CA VAL A 92 -14.40 7.50 2.02
C VAL A 92 -14.74 8.84 1.37
N ASP A 93 -15.36 9.76 2.11
CA ASP A 93 -15.71 11.08 1.59
C ASP A 93 -14.46 11.86 1.17
N THR A 94 -13.47 11.93 2.06
CA THR A 94 -12.16 12.52 1.79
C THR A 94 -11.06 11.67 2.43
N PRO A 95 -10.14 11.09 1.64
CA PRO A 95 -9.00 10.35 2.18
C PRO A 95 -8.06 11.26 2.96
N LEU A 96 -7.21 10.70 3.81
CA LEU A 96 -6.10 11.48 4.39
C LEU A 96 -5.17 11.96 3.27
N SER A 97 -4.74 13.22 3.35
CA SER A 97 -3.81 13.82 2.40
C SER A 97 -2.37 13.35 2.60
N GLY A 98 -1.98 13.05 3.84
CA GLY A 98 -0.65 12.55 4.15
C GLY A 98 -0.49 11.10 3.69
N ILE A 99 0.43 10.88 2.75
CA ILE A 99 0.73 9.56 2.20
C ILE A 99 2.17 9.18 2.52
N ILE A 100 2.38 7.89 2.77
CA ILE A 100 3.70 7.25 2.83
C ILE A 100 3.77 6.16 1.77
N TYR A 101 4.94 5.99 1.18
CA TYR A 101 5.22 4.95 0.18
C TYR A 101 6.42 4.16 0.63
N ALA A 102 6.42 2.86 0.35
CA ALA A 102 7.55 2.00 0.66
C ALA A 102 7.68 0.86 -0.35
N VAL A 103 8.92 0.41 -0.56
CA VAL A 103 9.28 -0.74 -1.40
C VAL A 103 10.16 -1.68 -0.58
N GLY A 104 9.80 -2.95 -0.58
CA GLY A 104 10.56 -4.02 0.05
C GLY A 104 11.87 -4.37 -0.66
N PRO A 105 12.73 -5.17 -0.02
CA PRO A 105 13.93 -5.72 -0.66
C PRO A 105 13.57 -6.62 -1.85
N ASP A 106 14.47 -6.74 -2.81
CA ASP A 106 14.31 -7.67 -3.93
C ASP A 106 14.29 -9.13 -3.44
N GLY A 107 13.35 -9.92 -3.93
CA GLY A 107 13.15 -11.32 -3.51
C GLY A 107 12.49 -11.50 -2.14
N ALA A 108 12.25 -10.42 -1.39
CA ALA A 108 11.62 -10.45 -0.07
C ALA A 108 10.09 -10.47 -0.17
N ILE A 109 9.55 -11.45 -0.88
CA ILE A 109 8.10 -11.66 -0.96
C ILE A 109 7.60 -12.21 0.38
N PRO A 110 6.59 -11.59 1.02
CA PRO A 110 6.05 -12.07 2.29
C PRO A 110 5.58 -13.53 2.21
N SER A 111 5.89 -14.30 3.25
CA SER A 111 5.47 -15.70 3.37
C SER A 111 4.00 -15.80 3.81
N SER A 112 3.52 -17.01 4.11
CA SER A 112 2.11 -17.25 4.50
C SER A 112 1.64 -16.43 5.70
N ASN A 113 2.56 -16.02 6.58
CA ASN A 113 2.26 -15.17 7.74
C ASN A 113 2.07 -13.68 7.38
N SER A 114 2.32 -13.28 6.13
CA SER A 114 2.22 -11.90 5.65
C SER A 114 3.09 -10.89 6.42
N LEU A 115 4.16 -11.34 7.08
CA LEU A 115 5.11 -10.43 7.71
C LEU A 115 6.03 -9.81 6.65
N LEU A 116 6.26 -8.52 6.79
CA LEU A 116 7.08 -7.75 5.87
C LEU A 116 8.52 -7.64 6.40
N GLN A 117 9.49 -7.89 5.52
CA GLN A 117 10.85 -7.40 5.75
C GLN A 117 10.88 -5.87 5.65
N GLU A 118 11.86 -5.25 6.31
CA GLU A 118 12.04 -3.80 6.29
C GLU A 118 12.23 -3.26 4.86
N HIS A 119 11.62 -2.13 4.55
CA HIS A 119 11.74 -1.49 3.24
C HIS A 119 13.17 -1.03 2.95
N VAL A 120 13.57 -1.08 1.69
CA VAL A 120 14.85 -0.51 1.22
C VAL A 120 14.71 0.92 0.72
N ALA A 121 13.50 1.33 0.36
CA ALA A 121 13.18 2.68 -0.07
C ALA A 121 11.82 3.09 0.46
N TYR A 122 11.72 4.33 0.93
CA TYR A 122 10.46 4.93 1.38
C TYR A 122 10.47 6.43 1.14
N THR A 123 9.29 7.02 1.04
CA THR A 123 9.11 8.48 1.01
C THR A 123 7.73 8.85 1.52
N SER A 124 7.48 10.13 1.75
CA SER A 124 6.17 10.65 2.12
C SER A 124 5.82 11.90 1.32
N ALA A 125 4.52 12.13 1.15
CA ALA A 125 3.98 13.26 0.41
C ALA A 125 2.67 13.73 1.03
N SER A 126 2.18 14.86 0.54
CA SER A 126 0.80 15.30 0.75
C SER A 126 0.11 15.35 -0.61
N LEU A 127 -1.07 14.75 -0.70
CA LEU A 127 -1.94 14.86 -1.88
C LEU A 127 -2.97 15.97 -1.68
N ASP A 128 -3.31 16.65 -2.77
CA ASP A 128 -4.34 17.69 -2.79
C ASP A 128 -5.57 17.17 -3.55
N TYR A 129 -6.65 16.93 -2.82
CA TYR A 129 -7.89 16.37 -3.38
C TYR A 129 -8.85 17.43 -3.93
N THR A 130 -8.43 18.70 -4.01
CA THR A 130 -9.26 19.82 -4.49
C THR A 130 -9.15 20.11 -5.98
N THR A 131 -8.31 19.34 -6.70
CA THR A 131 -8.05 19.49 -8.14
C THR A 131 -8.98 18.68 -9.02
#